data_AF-A0A323U0H2-F1
#
_entry.id   AF-A0A323U0H2-F1
#
_cell.length_a   1.000
_cell.length_b   1.000
_cell.length_c   1.000
_cell.angle_alpha   90.00
_cell.angle_beta   90.00
_cell.angle_gamma   90.00
#
_symmetry.space_group_name_H-M   'P 1'
#
loop_
_entity.id
_entity.type
_entity.pdbx_description
1 polymer ?
#
loop_
_entity_poly.entity_id
_entity_poly.type
_entity_poly.pdbx_seq_one_letter_code
_entity_poly.pdbx_strand_id
1 'polypeptide(L)' 'GEEQPIATNETKEGRAQNRRVEFKLVQRETVQGTTATPEASENK' A
#
# COMPACT_ATOMS: atom_id res chain seq x y z
N GLY A 1 -3.81 13.33 2.86
CA GLY A 1 -4.88 12.84 1.95
C GLY A 1 -5.71 13.96 1.36
N GLU A 2 -5.13 15.16 1.18
CA GLU A 2 -5.81 16.29 0.51
C GLU A 2 -5.50 16.34 -0.99
N GLU A 3 -4.57 15.52 -1.47
CA GLU A 3 -4.19 15.47 -2.89
C GLU A 3 -5.29 14.87 -3.78
N GLN A 4 -6.19 14.04 -3.22
CA GLN A 4 -7.38 13.51 -3.91
C GLN A 4 -8.60 13.38 -2.99
N PRO A 5 -9.32 14.49 -2.72
CA PRO A 5 -10.56 14.46 -1.97
C PRO A 5 -11.67 13.81 -2.80
N ILE A 6 -12.47 12.93 -2.18
CA ILE A 6 -13.65 12.34 -2.83
C ILE A 6 -14.92 13.14 -2.53
N ALA A 7 -14.86 13.98 -1.50
CA ALA A 7 -15.93 14.86 -1.07
C ALA A 7 -15.36 16.21 -0.62
N THR A 8 -16.20 17.24 -0.60
CA THR A 8 -15.81 18.58 -0.12
C THR A 8 -15.31 18.52 1.33
N ASN A 9 -14.22 19.24 1.64
CA ASN A 9 -13.71 19.38 3.00
C ASN A 9 -14.50 20.40 3.85
N GLU A 10 -15.47 21.10 3.24
CA GLU A 10 -16.26 22.14 3.92
C GLU A 10 -17.21 21.56 4.97
N THR A 11 -17.62 20.30 4.82
CA THR A 11 -18.52 19.62 5.77
C THR A 11 -17.75 18.63 6.66
N LYS A 12 -18.31 18.31 7.84
CA LYS A 12 -17.72 17.31 8.74
C LYS A 12 -17.78 15.91 8.13
N GLU A 13 -18.88 15.63 7.44
CA GLU A 13 -19.17 14.39 6.74
C GLU A 13 -18.18 14.17 5.59
N GLY A 14 -17.93 15.19 4.76
CA GLY A 14 -16.98 15.09 3.65
C GLY A 14 -15.54 14.90 4.14
N ARG A 15 -15.12 15.57 5.21
CA ARG A 15 -13.84 15.31 5.87
C ARG A 15 -13.73 13.90 6.44
N ALA A 16 -14.83 13.36 6.98
CA ALA A 16 -14.86 11.99 7.47
C ALA A 16 -14.66 10.99 6.31
N GLN A 17 -15.29 11.23 5.16
CA GLN A 17 -15.09 10.43 3.95
C GLN A 17 -13.66 10.53 3.39
N ASN A 18 -13.01 11.68 3.55
CA ASN A 18 -11.63 11.89 3.11
C ASN A 18 -10.58 11.21 4.01
N ARG A 19 -10.94 10.79 5.24
CA ARG A 19 -10.07 9.97 6.11
C ARG A 19 -10.17 8.48 5.75
N ARG A 20 -9.71 8.10 4.57
CA ARG A 20 -9.70 6.71 4.10
C ARG A 20 -8.30 6.21 3.80
N VAL A 21 -8.12 4.90 3.91
CA VAL A 21 -6.90 4.19 3.51
C VAL A 21 -7.25 3.34 2.29
N GLU A 22 -6.59 3.60 1.16
CA GLU A 22 -6.76 2.83 -0.07
C GLU A 22 -5.57 1.89 -0.26
N PHE A 23 -5.86 0.61 -0.58
CA PHE A 23 -4.84 -0.36 -0.97
C PHE A 23 -4.94 -0.60 -2.46
N LYS A 24 -3.87 -0.25 -3.20
CA LYS A 24 -3.73 -0.64 -4.59
C LYS A 24 -2.92 -1.93 -4.64
N LEU A 25 -3.59 -3.05 -4.96
CA LEU A 25 -2.90 -4.30 -5.24
C LEU A 25 -2.20 -4.18 -6.59
N VAL A 26 -0.89 -3.95 -6.57
CA VAL A 26 -0.06 -4.02 -7.77
C VAL A 26 0.54 -5.42 -7.84
N GLN A 27 0.30 -6.13 -8.94
CA GLN A 27 1.14 -7.28 -9.25
C GLN A 27 2.53 -6.74 -9.55
N ARG A 28 3.51 -7.12 -8.73
CA ARG A 28 4.90 -6.99 -9.16
C ARG A 28 5.06 -7.95 -10.32
N GLU A 29 5.46 -7.43 -11.47
CA GLU A 29 6.05 -8.25 -12.52
C GLU A 29 7.11 -9.12 -11.85
N THR A 30 6.93 -10.43 -11.95
CA THR A 30 7.95 -11.36 -11.52
C THR A 30 9.15 -11.10 -12.42
N VAL A 31 10.14 -10.37 -11.91
CA VAL A 31 11.50 -10.45 -12.44
C VAL A 31 11.94 -11.89 -12.19
N GLN A 32 11.59 -12.78 -13.13
CA GLN A 32 12.08 -14.14 -13.18
C GLN A 32 13.58 -14.07 -13.38
N GLY A 33 14.34 -14.08 -12.29
CA GLY A 33 15.79 -13.94 -12.41
C GLY A 33 16.65 -13.93 -11.16
N THR A 34 16.14 -14.06 -9.94
CA THR A 34 17.01 -14.31 -8.77
C THR A 34 16.33 -15.21 -7.76
N THR A 35 16.52 -16.52 -7.95
CA THR A 35 16.44 -17.52 -6.90
C THR A 35 17.53 -17.23 -5.86
N ALA A 36 17.21 -16.48 -4.81
CA ALA A 36 18.01 -16.49 -3.59
C ALA A 36 17.36 -17.49 -2.62
N THR A 37 17.88 -18.71 -2.64
CA THR A 37 17.69 -19.73 -1.61
C THR A 37 17.93 -19.09 -0.24
N PRO A 38 17.01 -19.16 0.73
CA PRO A 38 17.33 -18.78 2.09
C PRO A 38 18.28 -19.84 2.65
N GLU A 39 19.58 -19.54 2.71
CA GLU A 39 20.54 -20.38 3.42
C GLU A 39 20.11 -20.43 4.90
N ALA A 40 19.78 -21.63 5.37
CA ALA A 40 19.48 -21.89 6.75
C ALA A 40 20.73 -21.57 7.60
N SER A 41 20.64 -20.53 8.41
CA SER A 41 21.65 -20.19 9.42
C SER A 41 21.60 -21.22 10.54
N GLU A 42 22.41 -22.28 10.42
CA GLU A 42 22.69 -23.20 11.52
C GLU A 42 23.77 -22.57 12.42
N ASN A 43 23.33 -22.02 13.55
CA ASN A 43 24.21 -21.48 14.59
C ASN A 43 24.56 -22.59 15.59
N LYS A 44 25.86 -22.89 15.70
CA LYS A 44 26.49 -23.89 16.58
C LYS A 44 26.57 -23.43 18.04
#